data_AF-X1BQV7-F1
#
_entry.id   AF-X1BQV7-F1
#
_cell.length_a   1.000
_cell.length_b   1.000
_cell.length_c   1.000
_cell.angle_alpha   90.00
_cell.angle_beta   90.00
_cell.angle_gamma   90.00
#
_symmetry.space_group_name_H-M   'P 1'
#
loop_
_entity.id
_entity.type
_entity.pdbx_description
1 polymer ?
#
loop_
_entity_poly.entity_id
_entity_poly.type
_entity_poly.pdbx_seq_one_letter_code
_entity_poly.pdbx_strand_id
1 'polypeptide(L)'
;MNYKFKTKPYAHQITALEKSWNKEVYAYFMEMGTGKSKVLIDNISMLYDKGKINGALIIAPKGVYQNWYDTEIPVHMADHIEKDVVLWKAMINQKQQNELNKLFESTEKLHVLCMNVEAFSTKKGLEFAAKFMSCHNTLMAIDESTTIKNPDAKRTKNIVLLGKHARYRRILTGSPVTKSPLDLYKQCEFLDPYLLDYGSYYAFR
;
A
#
# COMPACT_ATOMS: atom_id res chain seq x y z
N MET A 1 22.31 6.74 -1.20
CA MET A 1 21.18 6.18 -0.44
C MET A 1 21.74 5.69 0.89
N ASN A 2 21.54 6.41 2.00
CA ASN A 2 22.10 6.05 3.31
C ASN A 2 20.97 5.44 4.16
N TYR A 3 20.72 4.15 3.99
CA TYR A 3 19.68 3.41 4.72
C TYR A 3 20.26 2.05 5.16
N LYS A 4 20.07 1.70 6.43
CA LYS A 4 20.54 0.43 6.99
C LYS A 4 19.46 -0.63 6.84
N PHE A 5 19.61 -1.47 5.83
CA PHE A 5 18.73 -2.61 5.60
C PHE A 5 18.82 -3.62 6.76
N LYS A 6 17.68 -4.16 7.20
CA LYS A 6 17.65 -5.31 8.11
C LYS A 6 18.09 -6.60 7.41
N THR A 7 17.57 -6.82 6.21
CA THR A 7 17.92 -7.96 5.35
C THR A 7 18.59 -7.45 4.08
N LYS A 8 19.72 -8.08 3.69
CA LYS A 8 20.51 -7.65 2.54
C LYS A 8 19.67 -7.69 1.25
N PRO A 9 19.49 -6.56 0.54
CA PRO A 9 18.73 -6.54 -0.71
C PRO A 9 19.52 -7.20 -1.85
N TYR A 10 18.79 -7.80 -2.78
CA TYR A 10 19.34 -8.21 -4.08
C TYR A 10 19.54 -6.99 -5.00
N ALA A 11 20.36 -7.13 -6.05
CA ALA A 11 20.69 -6.02 -6.96
C ALA A 11 19.45 -5.38 -7.59
N HIS A 12 18.49 -6.18 -8.06
CA HIS A 12 17.24 -5.66 -8.65
C HIS A 12 16.36 -4.92 -7.64
N GLN A 13 16.41 -5.30 -6.36
CA GLN A 13 15.68 -4.62 -5.28
C GLN A 13 16.30 -3.25 -4.98
N ILE A 14 17.64 -3.15 -5.00
CA ILE A 14 18.35 -1.87 -4.87
C ILE A 14 17.96 -0.95 -6.02
N THR A 15 18.02 -1.44 -7.27
CA THR A 15 17.64 -0.65 -8.45
C THR A 15 16.19 -0.16 -8.36
N ALA A 16 15.27 -1.00 -7.88
CA ALA A 16 13.87 -0.61 -7.69
C ALA A 16 13.73 0.51 -6.64
N LEU A 17 14.42 0.39 -5.50
CA LEU A 17 14.44 1.40 -4.45
C LEU A 17 15.05 2.73 -4.91
N GLU A 18 16.19 2.69 -5.59
CA GLU A 18 16.87 3.89 -6.09
C GLU A 18 15.96 4.71 -7.03
N LYS A 19 15.18 4.01 -7.85
CA LYS A 19 14.21 4.63 -8.77
C LYS A 19 12.94 5.12 -8.10
N SER A 20 12.53 4.53 -6.97
CA SER A 20 11.21 4.75 -6.38
C SER A 20 11.22 5.63 -5.12
N TRP A 21 12.32 5.65 -4.35
CA TRP A 21 12.28 6.04 -2.94
C TRP A 21 11.72 7.44 -2.68
N ASN A 22 11.98 8.40 -3.59
CA ASN A 22 11.54 9.79 -3.46
C ASN A 22 10.33 10.15 -4.33
N LYS A 23 9.81 9.22 -5.13
CA LYS A 23 8.68 9.49 -6.03
C LYS A 23 7.38 9.43 -5.24
N GLU A 24 6.47 10.37 -5.49
CA GLU A 24 5.14 10.33 -4.87
C GLU A 24 4.36 9.10 -5.32
N VAL A 25 4.49 8.73 -6.60
CA VAL A 25 3.78 7.60 -7.20
C VAL A 25 4.78 6.65 -7.87
N TYR A 26 4.62 5.34 -7.68
CA TYR A 26 5.49 4.35 -8.32
C TYR A 26 4.84 2.97 -8.47
N ALA A 27 5.15 2.28 -9.57
CA ALA A 27 4.72 0.91 -9.84
C ALA A 27 5.89 -0.07 -9.72
N TYR A 28 5.77 -1.06 -8.84
CA TYR A 28 6.69 -2.18 -8.73
C TYR A 28 6.18 -3.35 -9.60
N PHE A 29 6.39 -3.23 -10.91
CA PHE A 29 6.13 -4.30 -11.89
C PHE A 29 7.29 -5.30 -11.90
N MET A 30 7.42 -6.04 -10.80
CA MET A 30 8.50 -6.99 -10.56
C MET A 30 7.93 -8.41 -10.54
N GLU A 31 8.63 -9.35 -11.17
CA GLU A 31 8.21 -10.76 -11.25
C GLU A 31 7.89 -11.35 -9.86
N MET A 32 6.92 -12.25 -9.81
CA MET A 32 6.54 -12.92 -8.56
C MET A 32 7.76 -13.63 -7.95
N GLY A 33 7.88 -13.59 -6.62
CA GLY A 33 9.02 -14.18 -5.91
C GLY A 33 10.30 -13.33 -5.86
N THR A 34 10.35 -12.17 -6.54
CA THR A 34 11.55 -11.29 -6.53
C THR A 34 11.69 -10.39 -5.30
N GLY A 35 10.74 -10.47 -4.35
CA GLY A 35 10.77 -9.71 -3.10
C GLY A 35 10.26 -8.27 -3.19
N LYS A 36 9.20 -8.05 -3.97
CA LYS A 36 8.51 -6.74 -4.09
C LYS A 36 8.04 -6.17 -2.74
N SER A 37 7.59 -7.04 -1.83
CA SER A 37 7.17 -6.66 -0.48
C SER A 37 8.32 -6.03 0.32
N LYS A 38 9.51 -6.64 0.27
CA LYS A 38 10.72 -6.10 0.88
C LYS A 38 11.08 -4.71 0.33
N VAL A 39 11.02 -4.52 -0.99
CA VAL A 39 11.28 -3.21 -1.63
C VAL A 39 10.30 -2.15 -1.11
N LEU A 40 9.02 -2.49 -0.98
CA LEU A 40 8.04 -1.56 -0.42
C LEU A 40 8.31 -1.26 1.06
N ILE A 41 8.63 -2.26 1.87
CA ILE A 41 8.94 -2.10 3.30
C ILE A 41 10.15 -1.19 3.49
N ASP A 42 11.22 -1.42 2.74
CA ASP A 42 12.40 -0.57 2.77
C ASP A 42 12.06 0.87 2.35
N ASN A 43 11.19 1.05 1.33
CA ASN A 43 10.74 2.38 0.95
C ASN A 43 9.93 3.07 2.06
N ILE A 44 9.05 2.35 2.75
CA ILE A 44 8.28 2.85 3.90
C ILE A 44 9.26 3.32 4.99
N SER A 45 10.21 2.48 5.38
CA SER A 45 11.21 2.83 6.41
C SER A 45 12.03 4.06 6.01
N MET A 46 12.48 4.15 4.76
CA MET A 46 13.22 5.32 4.26
C MET A 46 12.41 6.62 4.25
N LEU A 47 11.10 6.55 3.98
CA LEU A 47 10.23 7.72 4.00
C LEU A 47 9.90 8.15 5.42
N TYR A 48 9.72 7.18 6.32
CA TYR A 48 9.51 7.41 7.74
C TYR A 48 10.74 8.04 8.41
N ASP A 49 11.95 7.52 8.17
CA ASP A 49 13.21 8.08 8.68
C ASP A 49 13.42 9.54 8.25
N LYS A 50 12.79 9.96 7.15
CA LYS A 50 12.82 11.33 6.63
C LYS A 50 11.67 12.20 7.11
N GLY A 51 10.82 11.70 8.02
CA GLY A 51 9.62 12.38 8.50
C GLY A 51 8.57 12.63 7.41
N LYS A 52 8.64 11.93 6.27
CA LYS A 52 7.72 12.18 5.15
C LYS A 52 6.39 11.46 5.32
N ILE A 53 6.40 10.35 6.03
CA ILE A 53 5.21 9.58 6.40
C ILE A 53 5.27 9.20 7.87
N ASN A 54 4.10 9.06 8.49
CA ASN A 54 3.94 8.43 9.81
C ASN A 54 2.90 7.30 9.77
N GLY A 55 2.27 7.05 8.60
CA GLY A 55 1.33 5.98 8.39
C GLY A 55 1.57 5.22 7.08
N ALA A 56 1.32 3.90 7.09
CA ALA A 56 1.29 3.08 5.89
C ALA A 56 -0.02 2.27 5.82
N LEU A 57 -0.77 2.43 4.73
CA LEU A 57 -1.95 1.62 4.44
C LEU A 57 -1.59 0.60 3.35
N ILE A 58 -1.59 -0.69 3.71
CA ILE A 58 -1.27 -1.79 2.82
C ILE A 58 -2.53 -2.57 2.50
N ILE A 59 -2.90 -2.59 1.23
CA ILE A 59 -4.08 -3.28 0.72
C ILE A 59 -3.63 -4.48 -0.08
N ALA A 60 -4.15 -5.65 0.24
CA ALA A 60 -3.81 -6.90 -0.42
C ALA A 60 -5.04 -7.81 -0.55
N PRO A 61 -5.05 -8.79 -1.48
CA PRO A 61 -6.11 -9.78 -1.56
C PRO A 61 -6.15 -10.68 -0.31
N LYS A 62 -7.27 -11.40 -0.15
CA LYS A 62 -7.42 -12.41 0.92
C LYS A 62 -6.27 -13.42 0.84
N GLY A 63 -5.72 -13.78 2.00
CA GLY A 63 -4.59 -14.72 2.10
C GLY A 63 -3.22 -14.06 2.01
N VAL A 64 -3.10 -12.91 1.33
CA VAL A 64 -1.82 -12.17 1.21
C VAL A 64 -1.68 -11.09 2.29
N TYR A 65 -2.76 -10.35 2.57
CA TYR A 65 -2.73 -9.24 3.55
C TYR A 65 -2.32 -9.67 4.97
N GLN A 66 -2.57 -10.93 5.34
CA GLN A 66 -2.17 -11.47 6.63
C GLN A 66 -0.66 -11.75 6.70
N ASN A 67 -0.05 -12.24 5.61
CA ASN A 67 1.40 -12.48 5.51
C ASN A 67 2.20 -11.18 5.70
N TRP A 68 1.65 -10.03 5.33
CA TRP A 68 2.25 -8.73 5.61
C TRP A 68 2.47 -8.48 7.10
N TYR A 69 1.46 -8.82 7.92
CA TYR A 69 1.49 -8.67 9.37
C TYR A 69 2.33 -9.78 10.03
N ASP A 70 2.13 -11.03 9.64
CA ASP A 70 2.75 -12.19 10.28
C ASP A 70 4.25 -12.36 9.92
N THR A 71 4.66 -12.00 8.69
CA THR A 71 5.98 -12.34 8.15
C THR A 71 6.73 -11.15 7.57
N GLU A 72 6.17 -10.48 6.55
CA GLU A 72 6.95 -9.53 5.73
C GLU A 72 7.48 -8.35 6.56
N ILE A 73 6.60 -7.69 7.33
CA ILE A 73 6.98 -6.54 8.15
C ILE A 73 7.96 -6.96 9.27
N PRO A 74 7.70 -8.01 10.07
CA PRO A 74 8.65 -8.47 11.08
C PRO A 74 10.05 -8.80 10.53
N VAL A 75 10.11 -9.46 9.36
CA VAL A 75 11.37 -9.94 8.77
C VAL A 75 12.17 -8.82 8.10
N HIS A 76 11.50 -7.93 7.36
CA HIS A 76 12.19 -7.00 6.47
C HIS A 76 12.29 -5.56 7.00
N MET A 77 11.37 -5.12 7.86
CA MET A 77 11.37 -3.73 8.31
C MET A 77 12.57 -3.43 9.21
N ALA A 78 13.26 -2.32 8.96
CA ALA A 78 14.46 -1.97 9.71
C ALA A 78 14.22 -1.95 11.23
N ASP A 79 15.19 -2.45 11.99
CA ASP A 79 15.04 -2.69 13.43
C ASP A 79 14.90 -1.41 14.25
N HIS A 80 15.43 -0.29 13.76
CA HIS A 80 15.29 1.02 14.40
C HIS A 80 13.90 1.64 14.21
N ILE A 81 13.04 1.05 13.37
CA ILE A 81 11.68 1.53 13.12
C ILE A 81 10.75 0.95 14.19
N GLU A 82 10.44 1.75 15.19
CA GLU A 82 9.33 1.49 16.10
C GLU A 82 8.00 1.63 15.37
N LYS A 83 7.09 0.70 15.62
CA LYS A 83 5.87 0.55 14.82
C LYS A 83 4.75 -0.13 15.58
N ASP A 84 3.53 0.26 15.25
CA ASP A 84 2.32 -0.48 15.57
C ASP A 84 1.67 -0.95 14.26
N VAL A 85 1.66 -2.26 14.06
CA VAL A 85 1.10 -2.90 12.87
C VAL A 85 -0.24 -3.51 13.26
N VAL A 86 -1.30 -3.25 12.50
CA VAL A 86 -2.63 -3.77 12.81
C VAL A 86 -3.29 -4.35 11.56
N LEU A 87 -3.88 -5.53 11.73
CA LEU A 87 -4.67 -6.20 10.70
C LEU A 87 -6.14 -5.82 10.83
N TRP A 88 -6.75 -5.27 9.78
CA TRP A 88 -8.19 -5.03 9.76
C TRP A 88 -9.00 -6.32 9.66
N LYS A 89 -10.04 -6.44 10.48
CA LYS A 89 -11.01 -7.54 10.46
C LYS A 89 -12.43 -6.99 10.45
N ALA A 90 -13.32 -7.61 9.68
CA ALA A 90 -14.71 -7.17 9.56
C ALA A 90 -15.50 -7.36 10.87
N MET A 91 -15.23 -8.45 11.59
CA MET A 91 -15.77 -8.69 12.92
C MET A 91 -14.79 -8.17 13.96
N ILE A 92 -15.17 -7.06 14.60
CA ILE A 92 -14.37 -6.39 15.61
C ILE A 92 -14.92 -6.80 16.98
N ASN A 93 -14.11 -7.54 17.73
CA ASN A 93 -14.35 -7.77 19.16
C ASN A 93 -13.57 -6.73 19.99
N GLN A 94 -13.74 -6.73 21.31
CA GLN A 94 -13.07 -5.75 22.18
C GLN A 94 -11.55 -5.77 22.04
N LYS A 95 -10.94 -6.97 21.93
CA LYS A 95 -9.49 -7.11 21.73
C LYS A 95 -9.03 -6.45 20.42
N GLN A 96 -9.75 -6.71 19.33
CA GLN A 96 -9.47 -6.12 18.04
C GLN A 96 -9.68 -4.60 18.05
N GLN A 97 -10.69 -4.11 18.77
CA GLN A 97 -10.92 -2.67 18.92
C GLN A 97 -9.75 -1.99 19.64
N ASN A 98 -9.22 -2.61 20.70
CA ASN A 98 -8.05 -2.09 21.41
C ASN A 98 -6.82 -2.01 20.50
N GLU A 99 -6.57 -3.04 19.66
CA GLU A 99 -5.49 -3.00 18.67
C GLU A 99 -5.70 -1.87 17.64
N LEU A 100 -6.93 -1.69 17.15
CA LEU A 100 -7.26 -0.63 16.19
C LEU A 100 -7.09 0.77 16.80
N ASN A 101 -7.31 0.93 18.11
CA ASN A 101 -7.16 2.20 18.80
C ASN A 101 -5.70 2.68 18.85
N LYS A 102 -4.72 1.76 18.90
CA LYS A 102 -3.30 2.09 18.89
C LYS A 102 -2.91 2.95 17.69
N LEU A 103 -3.53 2.70 16.53
CA LEU A 103 -3.30 3.47 15.31
C LEU A 103 -3.70 4.95 15.42
N PHE A 104 -4.40 5.36 16.48
CA PHE A 104 -4.84 6.74 16.70
C PHE A 104 -4.23 7.36 17.95
N GLU A 105 -3.30 6.67 18.60
CA GLU A 105 -2.55 7.22 19.73
C GLU A 105 -1.52 8.23 19.23
N SER A 106 -1.33 9.32 19.98
CA SER A 106 -0.31 10.31 19.66
C SER A 106 1.07 9.79 20.08
N THR A 107 1.71 9.03 19.20
CA THR A 107 3.06 8.50 19.40
C THR A 107 3.96 8.83 18.21
N GLU A 108 5.27 8.72 18.40
CA GLU A 108 6.24 8.89 17.32
C GLU A 108 6.34 7.65 16.42
N LYS A 109 5.66 6.53 16.74
CA LYS A 109 5.82 5.26 16.03
C LYS A 109 5.21 5.31 14.63
N LEU A 110 5.75 4.46 13.73
CA LEU A 110 5.12 4.19 12.45
C LEU A 110 3.83 3.38 12.65
N HIS A 111 2.70 3.91 12.20
CA HIS A 111 1.44 3.15 12.20
C HIS A 111 1.24 2.44 10.86
N VAL A 112 1.04 1.12 10.88
CA VAL A 112 0.82 0.32 9.67
C VAL A 112 -0.52 -0.39 9.75
N LEU A 113 -1.39 -0.11 8.79
CA LEU A 113 -2.71 -0.72 8.67
C LEU A 113 -2.72 -1.67 7.46
N CYS A 114 -2.91 -2.97 7.71
CA CYS A 114 -3.06 -3.99 6.68
C CYS A 114 -4.53 -4.32 6.48
N MET A 115 -5.05 -4.17 5.26
CA MET A 115 -6.45 -4.42 4.93
C MET A 115 -6.60 -5.35 3.73
N ASN A 116 -7.63 -6.19 3.79
CA ASN A 116 -8.09 -6.93 2.62
C ASN A 116 -8.77 -5.95 1.63
N VAL A 117 -8.48 -6.07 0.34
CA VAL A 117 -9.12 -5.30 -0.75
C VAL A 117 -10.66 -5.34 -0.70
N GLU A 118 -11.26 -6.45 -0.26
CA GLU A 118 -12.72 -6.57 -0.15
C GLU A 118 -13.32 -5.69 0.96
N ALA A 119 -12.53 -5.26 1.95
CA ALA A 119 -13.00 -4.38 3.02
C ALA A 119 -13.54 -3.05 2.46
N PHE A 120 -13.00 -2.59 1.32
CA PHE A 120 -13.39 -1.35 0.65
C PHE A 120 -14.74 -1.45 -0.09
N SER A 121 -15.34 -2.64 -0.18
CA SER A 121 -16.74 -2.79 -0.61
C SER A 121 -17.74 -2.42 0.50
N THR A 122 -17.28 -2.42 1.76
CA THR A 122 -18.11 -2.18 2.96
C THR A 122 -17.93 -0.75 3.47
N LYS A 123 -19.00 -0.18 4.05
CA LYS A 123 -18.97 1.15 4.67
C LYS A 123 -17.97 1.20 5.83
N LYS A 124 -18.02 0.23 6.73
CA LYS A 124 -17.13 0.13 7.90
C LYS A 124 -15.64 0.12 7.53
N GLY A 125 -15.25 -0.70 6.54
CA GLY A 125 -13.86 -0.79 6.09
C GLY A 125 -13.39 0.51 5.44
N LEU A 126 -14.21 1.10 4.57
CA LEU A 126 -13.89 2.37 3.92
C LEU A 126 -13.74 3.51 4.94
N GLU A 127 -14.69 3.64 5.87
CA GLU A 127 -14.67 4.69 6.90
C GLU A 127 -13.46 4.56 7.82
N PHE A 128 -13.07 3.34 8.18
CA PHE A 128 -11.89 3.11 8.99
C PHE A 128 -10.61 3.52 8.25
N ALA A 129 -10.47 3.11 6.99
CA ALA A 129 -9.32 3.49 6.15
C ALA A 129 -9.25 5.02 5.95
N ALA A 130 -10.40 5.66 5.72
CA ALA A 130 -10.50 7.12 5.59
C ALA A 130 -10.11 7.83 6.91
N LYS A 131 -10.60 7.33 8.05
CA LYS A 131 -10.20 7.85 9.36
C LYS A 131 -8.70 7.70 9.58
N PHE A 132 -8.15 6.52 9.33
CA PHE A 132 -6.71 6.27 9.42
C PHE A 132 -5.92 7.27 8.57
N MET A 133 -6.28 7.46 7.29
CA MET A 133 -5.59 8.40 6.42
C MET A 133 -5.76 9.86 6.82
N SER A 134 -6.88 10.24 7.44
CA SER A 134 -7.08 11.61 7.93
C SER A 134 -6.19 11.97 9.11
N CYS A 135 -5.71 10.98 9.87
CA CYS A 135 -4.83 11.17 11.03
C CYS A 135 -3.33 11.07 10.68
N HIS A 136 -2.96 10.73 9.44
CA HIS A 136 -1.59 10.39 9.09
C HIS A 136 -1.17 10.97 7.73
N ASN A 137 0.11 11.31 7.62
CA ASN A 137 0.77 11.46 6.33
C ASN A 137 1.07 10.05 5.80
N THR A 138 0.27 9.58 4.85
CA THR A 138 0.24 8.16 4.49
C THR A 138 0.98 7.82 3.19
N LEU A 139 1.64 6.66 3.22
CA LEU A 139 1.86 5.86 2.02
C LEU A 139 0.75 4.82 1.88
N MET A 140 0.08 4.80 0.74
CA MET A 140 -0.94 3.81 0.38
C MET A 140 -0.40 2.86 -0.69
N ALA A 141 -0.39 1.57 -0.39
CA ALA A 141 0.10 0.53 -1.27
C ALA A 141 -0.98 -0.49 -1.60
N ILE A 142 -1.01 -0.93 -2.87
CA ILE A 142 -1.86 -2.03 -3.32
C ILE A 142 -0.97 -3.16 -3.81
N ASP A 143 -0.94 -4.24 -3.04
CA ASP A 143 -0.33 -5.50 -3.42
C ASP A 143 -1.29 -6.36 -4.24
N GLU A 144 -0.76 -7.00 -5.28
CA GLU A 144 -1.52 -7.55 -6.41
C GLU A 144 -2.53 -6.54 -6.98
N SER A 145 -2.02 -5.41 -7.50
CA SER A 145 -2.83 -4.29 -7.99
C SER A 145 -3.80 -4.63 -9.13
N THR A 146 -3.63 -5.77 -9.80
CA THR A 146 -4.63 -6.29 -10.75
C THR A 146 -5.99 -6.57 -10.09
N THR A 147 -6.04 -6.67 -8.75
CA THR A 147 -7.29 -6.79 -7.97
C THR A 147 -8.23 -5.59 -8.12
N ILE A 148 -7.70 -4.42 -8.48
CA ILE A 148 -8.47 -3.18 -8.71
C ILE A 148 -8.67 -2.86 -10.20
N LYS A 149 -8.33 -3.76 -11.12
CA LYS A 149 -8.44 -3.51 -12.58
C LYS A 149 -9.86 -3.22 -13.08
N ASN A 150 -10.88 -3.75 -12.42
CA ASN A 150 -12.28 -3.57 -12.85
C ASN A 150 -12.78 -2.16 -12.46
N PRO A 151 -13.08 -1.27 -13.43
CA PRO A 151 -13.54 0.09 -13.15
C PRO A 151 -14.91 0.17 -12.49
N ASP A 152 -15.77 -0.83 -12.67
CA ASP A 152 -17.14 -0.83 -12.17
C ASP A 152 -17.23 -1.32 -10.71
N ALA A 153 -16.20 -2.01 -10.23
CA ALA A 153 -16.18 -2.56 -8.89
C ALA A 153 -16.20 -1.45 -7.83
N LYS A 154 -17.13 -1.55 -6.88
CA LYS A 154 -17.28 -0.60 -5.77
C LYS A 154 -15.96 -0.40 -4.99
N ARG A 155 -15.27 -1.50 -4.67
CA ARG A 155 -13.95 -1.45 -4.01
C ARG A 155 -12.92 -0.66 -4.81
N THR A 156 -12.85 -0.85 -6.13
CA THR A 156 -11.94 -0.11 -7.00
C THR A 156 -12.21 1.38 -6.93
N LYS A 157 -13.47 1.79 -7.13
CA LYS A 157 -13.87 3.20 -7.06
C LYS A 157 -13.49 3.82 -5.72
N ASN A 158 -13.76 3.10 -4.63
CA ASN A 158 -13.44 3.55 -3.28
C ASN A 158 -11.93 3.65 -3.02
N ILE A 159 -11.15 2.67 -3.46
CA ILE A 159 -9.68 2.66 -3.30
C ILE A 159 -9.03 3.78 -4.10
N VAL A 160 -9.43 3.96 -5.36
CA VAL A 160 -8.92 5.05 -6.22
C VAL A 160 -9.27 6.41 -5.62
N LEU A 161 -10.50 6.60 -5.15
CA LEU A 161 -10.93 7.84 -4.52
C LEU A 161 -10.12 8.13 -3.25
N LEU A 162 -9.97 7.12 -2.39
CA LEU A 162 -9.22 7.23 -1.14
C LEU A 162 -7.74 7.53 -1.40
N GLY A 163 -7.16 6.93 -2.44
CA GLY A 163 -5.76 7.14 -2.85
C GLY A 163 -5.41 8.61 -3.13
N LYS A 164 -6.39 9.44 -3.52
CA LYS A 164 -6.17 10.89 -3.73
C LYS A 164 -5.74 11.63 -2.47
N HIS A 165 -6.01 11.06 -1.30
CA HIS A 165 -5.61 11.62 0.00
C HIS A 165 -4.27 11.07 0.50
N ALA A 166 -3.67 10.10 -0.18
CA ALA A 166 -2.37 9.55 0.19
C ALA A 166 -1.24 10.42 -0.39
N ARG A 167 -0.26 10.75 0.45
CA ARG A 167 0.94 11.50 0.02
C ARG A 167 1.80 10.66 -0.92
N TYR A 168 1.91 9.37 -0.63
CA TYR A 168 2.64 8.41 -1.46
C TYR A 168 1.72 7.28 -1.89
N ARG A 169 1.82 6.87 -3.16
CA ARG A 169 1.04 5.76 -3.72
C ARG A 169 1.92 4.74 -4.39
N ARG A 170 1.67 3.46 -4.12
CA ARG A 170 2.43 2.34 -4.67
C ARG A 170 1.49 1.26 -5.18
N ILE A 171 1.84 0.67 -6.32
CA ILE A 171 1.20 -0.57 -6.79
C ILE A 171 2.27 -1.65 -6.97
N LEU A 172 1.93 -2.88 -6.64
CA LEU A 172 2.82 -4.03 -6.71
C LEU A 172 2.08 -5.13 -7.49
N THR A 173 2.68 -5.63 -8.56
CA THR A 173 2.18 -6.81 -9.27
C THR A 173 3.25 -7.35 -10.21
N GLY A 174 3.29 -8.66 -10.41
CA GLY A 174 4.18 -9.27 -11.42
C GLY A 174 3.64 -9.18 -12.84
N SER A 175 2.32 -9.07 -12.99
CA SER A 175 1.64 -9.16 -14.28
C SER A 175 0.57 -8.07 -14.39
N PRO A 176 0.94 -6.82 -14.69
CA PRO A 176 0.03 -5.68 -14.62
C PRO A 176 -1.06 -5.70 -15.71
N VAL A 177 -0.79 -6.38 -16.83
CA VAL A 177 -1.75 -6.70 -17.89
C VAL A 177 -2.06 -8.19 -17.82
N THR A 178 -3.33 -8.55 -17.62
CA THR A 178 -3.74 -9.96 -17.55
C THR A 178 -4.42 -10.44 -18.82
N LYS A 179 -5.24 -9.58 -19.43
CA LYS A 179 -6.00 -9.91 -20.65
C LYS A 179 -5.93 -8.80 -21.69
N SER A 180 -5.93 -7.54 -21.25
CA SER A 180 -6.02 -6.39 -22.14
C SER A 180 -5.27 -5.19 -21.54
N PRO A 181 -4.70 -4.29 -22.37
CA PRO A 181 -4.16 -3.01 -21.90
C PRO A 181 -5.11 -2.22 -20.99
N LEU A 182 -6.43 -2.41 -21.16
CA LEU A 182 -7.47 -1.84 -20.30
C LEU A 182 -7.31 -2.16 -18.82
N ASP A 183 -6.67 -3.29 -18.48
CA ASP A 183 -6.39 -3.69 -17.10
C ASP A 183 -5.50 -2.65 -16.38
N LEU A 184 -4.71 -1.86 -17.11
CA LEU A 184 -3.85 -0.83 -16.55
C LEU A 184 -4.60 0.41 -16.11
N TYR A 185 -5.78 0.70 -16.69
CA TYR A 185 -6.43 2.01 -16.51
C TYR A 185 -6.61 2.38 -15.05
N LYS A 186 -7.26 1.52 -14.26
CA LYS A 186 -7.50 1.80 -12.83
C LYS A 186 -6.25 1.72 -11.96
N GLN A 187 -5.26 0.95 -12.38
CA GLN A 187 -3.96 0.90 -11.69
C GLN A 187 -3.20 2.22 -11.87
N CYS A 188 -3.19 2.75 -13.09
CA CYS A 188 -2.61 4.05 -13.40
C CYS A 188 -3.42 5.18 -12.76
N GLU A 189 -4.74 5.17 -12.86
CA GLU A 189 -5.61 6.20 -12.26
C GLU A 189 -5.45 6.27 -10.72
N PHE A 190 -5.26 5.11 -10.06
CA PHE A 190 -4.90 5.09 -8.65
C PHE A 190 -3.58 5.83 -8.39
N LEU A 191 -2.53 5.52 -9.17
CA LEU A 191 -1.22 6.16 -9.04
C LEU A 191 -1.29 7.65 -9.35
N ASP A 192 -1.70 8.01 -10.55
CA ASP A 192 -1.91 9.39 -10.99
C ASP A 192 -2.79 9.36 -12.26
N PRO A 193 -3.93 10.07 -12.29
CA PRO A 193 -4.85 10.08 -13.42
C PRO A 193 -4.22 10.56 -14.74
N TYR A 194 -3.11 11.29 -14.69
CA TYR A 194 -2.44 11.81 -15.88
C TYR A 194 -1.41 10.84 -16.49
N LEU A 195 -1.13 9.68 -15.87
CA LEU A 195 -0.11 8.74 -16.39
C LEU A 195 -0.43 8.11 -17.74
N LEU A 196 -1.70 8.10 -18.14
CA LEU A 196 -2.13 7.57 -19.43
C LEU A 196 -2.53 8.69 -20.41
N ASP A 197 -2.52 9.96 -20.00
CA ASP A 197 -2.99 11.10 -20.83
C ASP A 197 -4.45 11.00 -21.33
N TYR A 198 -5.28 10.14 -20.72
CA TYR A 198 -6.72 10.03 -21.03
C TYR A 198 -7.58 10.44 -19.85
N GLY A 199 -8.55 11.33 -20.08
CA GLY A 199 -9.44 11.85 -19.03
C GLY A 199 -10.57 10.90 -18.59
N SER A 200 -10.75 9.75 -19.25
CA SER A 200 -11.77 8.77 -18.86
C SER A 200 -11.46 7.35 -19.36
N TYR A 201 -12.07 6.35 -18.72
CA TYR A 201 -11.95 4.95 -19.14
C TYR A 201 -12.46 4.72 -20.57
N TYR A 202 -13.52 5.42 -20.96
CA TYR A 202 -14.08 5.33 -22.31
C TYR A 202 -13.15 5.92 -23.38
N ALA A 203 -12.34 6.92 -23.04
CA ALA A 203 -11.35 7.47 -23.96
C ALA A 203 -10.11 6.57 -24.11
N PHE A 204 -9.81 5.76 -23.09
CA PHE A 204 -8.72 4.78 -23.11
C PHE A 204 -9.10 3.45 -23.80
N ARG A 205 -10.41 3.18 -23.93
CA ARG A 205 -10.95 1.99 -24.59
C ARG A 205 -11.09 2.17 -26.08
#